data_AF-A0A497GNS6-F1
#
_entry.id   AF-A0A497GNS6-F1
#
_cell.length_a   1.000
_cell.length_b   1.000
_cell.length_c   1.000
_cell.angle_alpha   90.00
_cell.angle_beta   90.00
_cell.angle_gamma   90.00
#
_symmetry.space_group_name_H-M   'P 1'
#
loop_
_entity.id
_entity.type
_entity.pdbx_description
1 polymer ?
#
loop_
_entity_poly.entity_id
_entity_poly.type
_entity_poly.pdbx_seq_one_letter_code
_entity_poly.pdbx_strand_id
1 'polypeptide(L)' 'MPPYIARYVLTVCFFIIFLSLIVMNWIERGSAEYVVNVIALMISIVMVLVTIYDVRRQVRVLRIKRMQ' A
#
# COMPACT_ATOMS: atom_id res chain seq x y z
N MET A 1 0.69 -3.12 -13.49
CA MET A 1 2.05 -2.74 -13.03
C MET A 1 3.03 -3.91 -13.09
N PRO A 2 4.12 -3.79 -13.87
CA PRO A 2 5.19 -4.78 -13.89
C PRO A 2 5.58 -5.26 -12.48
N PRO A 3 5.89 -6.56 -12.29
CA PRO A 3 6.07 -7.15 -10.96
C PRO A 3 7.19 -6.50 -10.14
N TYR A 4 8.21 -5.94 -10.80
CA TYR A 4 9.27 -5.19 -10.11
C TYR A 4 8.75 -3.88 -9.49
N ILE A 5 7.88 -3.14 -10.19
CA ILE A 5 7.27 -1.90 -9.68
C ILE A 5 6.36 -2.21 -8.50
N ALA A 6 5.54 -3.27 -8.61
CA ALA A 6 4.65 -3.66 -7.53
C ALA A 6 5.40 -3.99 -6.23
N ARG A 7 6.61 -4.58 -6.32
CA ARG A 7 7.46 -4.83 -5.15
C ARG A 7 7.86 -3.53 -4.47
N TYR A 8 8.34 -2.53 -5.22
CA TYR A 8 8.71 -1.23 -4.65
C TYR A 8 7.51 -0.52 -4.02
N VAL A 9 6.37 -0.49 -4.73
CA VAL A 9 5.14 0.14 -4.23
C VAL A 9 4.68 -0.50 -2.93
N LEU A 10 4.67 -1.84 -2.86
CA LEU A 10 4.31 -2.55 -1.63
C LEU A 10 5.28 -2.26 -0.49
N THR A 11 6.60 -2.27 -0.73
CA THR A 11 7.60 -1.95 0.29
C THR A 11 7.43 -0.54 0.82
N VAL A 12 7.21 0.45 -0.05
CA VAL A 12 7.00 1.84 0.36
C VAL A 12 5.69 1.99 1.14
N CYS A 13 4.60 1.39 0.68
CA CYS A 13 3.33 1.46 1.41
C CYS A 13 3.42 0.79 2.79
N PHE A 14 4.09 -0.37 2.88
CA PHE A 14 4.33 -1.02 4.17
C PHE A 14 5.18 -0.16 5.10
N PHE A 15 6.21 0.49 4.57
CA PHE A 15 7.04 1.41 5.33
C PHE A 15 6.23 2.59 5.86
N ILE A 16 5.38 3.21 5.03
CA ILE A 16 4.51 4.32 5.44
C ILE A 16 3.51 3.86 6.51
N ILE A 17 2.86 2.71 6.32
CA ILE A 17 1.93 2.16 7.33
C ILE A 17 2.66 1.93 8.66
N PHE A 18 3.84 1.33 8.63
CA PHE A 18 4.63 1.07 9.82
C PHE A 18 5.03 2.38 10.53
N LEU A 19 5.49 3.37 9.77
CA LEU A 19 5.85 4.69 10.30
C LEU A 19 4.63 5.39 10.90
N SER A 20 3.50 5.37 10.19
CA SER A 20 2.25 5.97 10.66
C SER A 20 1.79 5.36 11.98
N LEU A 21 1.89 4.03 12.14
CA LEU A 21 1.53 3.34 13.38
C LEU A 21 2.44 3.72 14.55
N ILE A 22 3.74 3.87 14.32
CA ILE A 22 4.69 4.35 15.33
C ILE A 22 4.35 5.77 15.75
N VAL A 23 4.30 6.69 14.79
CA VAL A 23 4.09 8.12 15.02
C VAL A 23 2.74 8.39 15.70
N MET A 24 1.71 7.60 15.37
CA MET A 24 0.37 7.74 15.96
C MET A 24 0.35 7.57 17.49
N ASN A 25 1.30 6.86 18.09
CA ASN A 25 1.38 6.70 19.54
C ASN A 25 1.92 7.97 20.25
N TRP A 26 2.63 8.84 19.53
CA TRP A 26 3.24 10.07 20.10
C TRP A 26 2.44 11.34 19.83
N ILE A 27 1.52 11.35 18.85
CA ILE A 27 0.76 12.55 18.49
C ILE A 27 -0.54 12.65 19.28
N GLU A 28 -0.85 13.86 19.77
CA GLU A 28 -2.14 14.16 20.40
C GLU A 28 -3.31 14.00 19.42
N ARG A 29 -4.35 13.27 19.82
CA ARG A 29 -5.51 12.95 18.97
C ARG A 29 -6.30 14.17 18.47
N GLY A 30 -6.16 15.33 19.12
CA GLY A 30 -6.80 16.57 18.72
C GLY A 30 -6.00 17.42 17.73
N SER A 31 -4.75 17.05 17.43
CA SER A 31 -3.88 17.79 16.52
C SER A 31 -4.23 17.51 15.06
N ALA A 32 -4.07 18.51 14.20
CA ALA A 32 -4.18 18.36 12.74
C ALA A 32 -3.22 17.27 12.21
N GLU A 33 -2.06 17.10 12.85
CA GLU A 33 -1.07 16.09 12.49
C GLU A 33 -1.61 14.66 12.64
N TYR A 34 -2.44 14.42 13.66
CA TYR A 34 -3.07 13.11 13.87
C TYR A 34 -4.03 12.78 12.72
N VAL A 35 -4.85 13.75 12.32
CA VAL A 35 -5.81 13.59 11.22
C VAL A 35 -5.09 13.30 9.90
N VAL A 36 -4.03 14.05 9.60
CA VAL A 36 -3.22 13.83 8.40
C VAL A 36 -2.58 12.44 8.42
N ASN A 37 -2.08 11.99 9.57
CA ASN A 37 -1.49 10.66 9.70
C ASN A 37 -2.52 9.53 9.49
N VAL A 38 -3.75 9.70 10.00
CA VAL A 38 -4.85 8.75 9.77
C VAL A 38 -5.24 8.68 8.29
N ILE A 39 -5.30 9.83 7.60
CA ILE A 39 -5.59 9.88 6.16
C ILE A 39 -4.47 9.17 5.36
N ALA A 40 -3.20 9.45 5.68
CA ALA A 40 -2.06 8.81 5.05
C ALA A 40 -2.09 7.27 5.24
N LEU A 41 -2.45 6.80 6.43
CA LEU A 41 -2.60 5.38 6.73
C LEU A 41 -3.73 4.75 5.90
N MET A 42 -4.89 5.41 5.81
CA MET A 42 -6.01 4.95 4.98
C MET A 42 -5.66 4.86 3.50
N ILE A 43 -5.01 5.89 2.94
CA ILE A 43 -4.58 5.90 1.54
C ILE A 43 -3.57 4.78 1.28
N SER A 44 -2.63 4.56 2.20
CA SER A 44 -1.61 3.52 2.07
C SER A 44 -2.24 2.13 2.04
N ILE A 45 -3.25 1.87 2.89
CA ILE A 45 -4.00 0.60 2.89
C ILE A 45 -4.71 0.39 1.55
N VAL A 46 -5.41 1.40 1.04
CA VAL A 46 -6.08 1.33 -0.27
C VAL A 46 -5.05 1.03 -1.36
N MET A 47 -3.90 1.69 -1.34
CA MET A 47 -2.84 1.43 -2.33
C MET A 47 -2.29 0.01 -2.27
N VAL A 48 -2.11 -0.55 -1.07
CA VAL A 48 -1.70 -1.96 -0.91
C VAL A 48 -2.74 -2.89 -1.53
N LEU A 49 -4.03 -2.69 -1.25
CA LEU A 49 -5.11 -3.52 -1.79
C LEU A 49 -5.17 -3.46 -3.31
N VAL A 50 -5.11 -2.25 -3.88
CA VAL A 50 -5.10 -2.03 -5.33
C VAL A 50 -3.87 -2.70 -5.97
N THR A 51 -2.71 -2.56 -5.34
CA THR A 51 -1.46 -3.17 -5.83
C THR A 51 -1.54 -4.69 -5.81
N ILE A 52 -2.04 -5.28 -4.73
CA ILE A 52 -2.26 -6.73 -4.64
C ILE A 52 -3.25 -7.20 -5.71
N TYR A 53 -4.35 -6.49 -5.91
CA TYR A 53 -5.33 -6.81 -6.93
C TYR A 53 -4.72 -6.78 -8.33
N ASP A 54 -3.95 -5.74 -8.66
CA ASP A 54 -3.35 -5.59 -9.97
C ASP A 54 -2.27 -6.65 -10.26
N VAL A 55 -1.45 -6.99 -9.26
CA VAL A 55 -0.49 -8.10 -9.37
C VAL A 55 -1.23 -9.43 -9.59
N ARG A 56 -2.27 -9.71 -8.81
CA ARG A 56 -3.09 -10.94 -8.97
C ARG A 56 -3.76 -11.00 -10.35
N ARG A 57 -4.21 -9.85 -10.87
CA ARG A 57 -4.79 -9.73 -12.21
C ARG A 57 -3.75 -10.04 -13.28
N GLN A 58 -2.57 -9.44 -13.21
CA GLN A 58 -1.50 -9.68 -14.18
C GLN A 58 -0.98 -11.11 -14.16
N VAL A 59 -0.81 -11.73 -13.00
CA VAL A 59 -0.39 -13.13 -12.92
C VAL A 59 -1.41 -14.05 -13.60
N ARG A 60 -2.72 -13.81 -13.41
CA ARG A 60 -3.77 -14.57 -14.12
C ARG A 60 -3.68 -14.40 -15.63
N VAL A 61 -3.53 -13.17 -16.13
CA VAL A 61 -3.40 -12.89 -17.57
C VAL A 61 -2.14 -13.53 -18.16
N LEU A 62 -1.00 -13.42 -17.47
CA LEU A 62 0.27 -14.03 -17.88
C LEU A 62 0.22 -15.57 -17.88
N ARG A 63 -0.55 -16.18 -16.97
CA ARG A 63 -0.74 -17.63 -16.93
C ARG A 63 -1.50 -18.13 -18.16
N ILE A 64 -2.53 -17.41 -18.60
CA ILE A 64 -3.33 -17.75 -19.79
C ILE A 64 -2.48 -17.65 -21.06
N LYS A 65 -1.69 -16.57 -21.20
CA LYS A 65 -0.83 -16.36 -22.38
C LYS A 65 0.26 -17.44 -22.55
N ARG A 66 0.64 -18.16 -21.48
CA ARG A 66 1.63 -19.25 -21.53
C ARG A 66 1.05 -20.62 -21.94
N MET A 67 -0.27 -20.75 -22.01
CA MET A 67 -0.95 -21.99 -22.41
C MET A 67 -1.44 -21.99 -23.88
N GLN A 68 -1.39 -20.84 -24.55
CA GLN A 68 -1.58 -20.69 -26.00
C GLN A 68 -0.22 -20.72 -26.70
#